data_AF-A0A3D0RJK7-F1
#
_entry.id   AF-A0A3D0RJK7-F1
#
_cell.length_a   1.000
_cell.length_b   1.000
_cell.length_c   1.000
_cell.angle_alpha   90.00
_cell.angle_beta   90.00
_cell.angle_gamma   90.00
#
_symmetry.space_group_name_H-M   'P 1'
#
loop_
_entity.id
_entity.type
_entity.pdbx_description
1 polymer ?
#
loop_
_entity_poly.entity_id
_entity_poly.type
_entity_poly.pdbx_seq_one_letter_code
_entity_poly.pdbx_strand_id
1 'polypeptide(L)' 'VSRPTLTRIYEQARKTLAQALVEGNMVNILGGNVQFDREWFRCRRCYKLIEGRENHVRCKDCKTYGNDELMPINAEGK' A
#
# COMPACT_ATOMS: atom_id res chain seq x y z
N VAL A 1 16.32 4.40 -11.14
CA VAL A 1 15.60 4.27 -12.43
C VAL A 1 15.42 5.66 -13.03
N SER A 2 15.72 5.86 -14.31
CA SER A 2 15.58 7.19 -14.92
C SER A 2 14.10 7.56 -15.12
N ARG A 3 13.78 8.86 -15.24
CA ARG A 3 12.43 9.35 -15.56
C ARG A 3 11.83 8.66 -16.80
N PRO A 4 12.52 8.62 -17.97
CA PRO A 4 11.98 7.96 -19.15
C PRO A 4 11.83 6.44 -18.97
N THR A 5 12.72 5.80 -18.20
CA THR A 5 12.59 4.36 -17.89
C THR A 5 11.36 4.08 -17.04
N LEU A 6 11.09 4.91 -16.01
CA LEU A 6 9.90 4.76 -15.16
C LEU A 6 8.62 4.94 -15.98
N THR A 7 8.56 5.96 -16.84
CA THR A 7 7.41 6.20 -17.71
C THR A 7 7.10 4.99 -18.59
N ARG A 8 8.14 4.41 -19.23
CA ARG A 8 7.97 3.21 -20.06
C ARG A 8 7.44 2.01 -19.29
N ILE A 9 7.95 1.78 -18.07
CA ILE A 9 7.47 0.68 -17.21
C ILE A 9 5.99 0.88 -16.87
N TYR A 10 5.60 2.10 -16.48
CA TYR A 10 4.23 2.41 -16.11
C TYR A 10 3.26 2.26 -17.29
N GLU A 11 3.63 2.78 -18.47
CA GLU A 11 2.81 2.63 -19.68
C GLU A 11 2.61 1.16 -20.07
N GLN A 12 3.67 0.35 -19.99
CA GLN A 12 3.58 -1.07 -20.28
C GLN A 12 2.64 -1.79 -19.29
N ALA A 13 2.81 -1.55 -17.99
CA ALA A 13 1.96 -2.12 -16.95
C ALA A 13 0.48 -1.75 -17.15
N ARG A 14 0.21 -0.47 -17.47
CA ARG A 14 -1.16 0.02 -17.73
C ARG A 14 -1.79 -0.69 -18.93
N LYS A 15 -1.05 -0.90 -20.02
CA LYS A 15 -1.56 -1.61 -21.21
C LYS A 15 -1.88 -3.07 -20.90
N THR A 16 -0.97 -3.77 -20.23
CA THR A 16 -1.19 -5.17 -19.83
C THR A 16 -2.41 -5.31 -18.93
N LEU A 17 -2.57 -4.40 -17.95
CA LEU A 17 -3.74 -4.42 -17.06
C LEU A 17 -5.04 -4.16 -17.85
N ALA A 18 -5.05 -3.16 -18.73
CA ALA A 18 -6.22 -2.85 -19.54
C ALA A 18 -6.64 -4.04 -20.43
N GLN A 19 -5.66 -4.70 -21.07
CA GLN A 19 -5.91 -5.88 -21.88
C GLN A 19 -6.48 -7.03 -21.05
N ALA A 20 -5.88 -7.33 -19.90
CA ALA A 20 -6.37 -8.38 -19.02
C ALA A 20 -7.81 -8.13 -18.56
N LEU A 21 -8.18 -6.87 -18.27
CA LEU A 21 -9.53 -6.50 -17.88
C LEU A 21 -10.54 -6.64 -19.03
N VAL A 22 -10.17 -6.26 -20.26
CA VAL A 22 -11.05 -6.35 -21.44
C VAL A 22 -11.28 -7.79 -21.86
N GLU A 23 -10.24 -8.63 -21.78
CA GLU A 23 -10.31 -10.05 -22.16
C GLU A 23 -10.87 -10.95 -21.05
N GLY A 24 -11.08 -10.41 -19.83
CA GLY A 24 -11.55 -11.19 -18.68
C GLY A 24 -10.49 -12.14 -18.09
N ASN A 25 -9.20 -11.85 -18.32
CA ASN A 25 -8.09 -12.65 -17.82
C ASN A 25 -7.96 -12.53 -16.30
N MET A 26 -7.58 -13.62 -15.64
CA MET A 26 -7.32 -13.62 -14.20
C MET A 26 -6.03 -12.86 -13.88
N VAL A 27 -6.13 -11.77 -13.13
CA VAL A 27 -4.99 -11.01 -12.62
C VAL A 27 -4.68 -11.47 -11.20
N ASN A 28 -3.58 -12.18 -11.01
CA ASN A 28 -3.12 -12.58 -9.69
C ASN A 28 -2.08 -11.58 -9.16
N ILE A 29 -2.41 -10.88 -8.08
CA ILE A 29 -1.49 -9.97 -7.41
C ILE A 29 -0.67 -10.80 -6.43
N LEU A 30 0.44 -11.33 -6.93
CA LEU A 30 1.42 -12.04 -6.11
C LEU A 30 2.21 -10.98 -5.33
N GLY A 31 1.97 -10.92 -4.01
CA GLY A 31 2.82 -10.14 -3.11
C GLY A 31 4.25 -10.68 -3.16
N GLY A 32 5.22 -9.78 -3.32
CA GLY A 32 6.65 -10.08 -3.20
C GLY A 32 7.18 -9.79 -1.79
N ASN A 33 8.46 -10.07 -1.57
CA ASN A 33 9.15 -9.69 -0.34
C ASN A 33 9.35 -8.16 -0.32
N VAL A 34 8.34 -7.43 0.16
CA VAL A 34 8.40 -5.97 0.30
C VAL A 34 9.04 -5.65 1.64
N GLN A 35 10.31 -5.25 1.59
CA GLN A 35 11.03 -4.75 2.76
C GLN A 35 10.71 -3.28 2.94
N PHE A 36 9.98 -2.96 4.00
CA PHE A 36 9.74 -1.58 4.39
C PHE A 36 10.83 -1.18 5.39
N ASP A 37 11.50 -0.07 5.12
CA ASP A 37 12.56 0.49 5.98
C ASP A 37 12.03 0.88 7.38
N ARG A 38 10.71 1.13 7.48
CA ARG A 38 10.05 1.66 8.67
C ARG A 38 8.79 0.87 8.99
N GLU A 39 8.36 0.91 10.25
CA GLU A 39 7.11 0.29 10.67
C GLU A 39 5.91 1.09 10.12
N TRP A 40 5.15 0.48 9.22
CA TRP A 40 3.93 1.07 8.68
C TRP A 40 2.71 0.52 9.39
N PHE A 41 1.84 1.43 9.81
CA PHE A 41 0.57 1.11 10.44
C PHE A 41 -0.59 1.59 9.57
N ARG A 42 -1.63 0.77 9.47
CA ARG A 42 -2.91 1.11 8.85
C ARG A 42 -3.95 1.29 9.93
N CYS A 43 -4.58 2.45 9.98
CA CYS A 43 -5.73 2.65 10.86
C CYS A 43 -6.93 1.82 10.35
N ARG A 44 -7.60 1.07 11.24
CA ARG A 44 -8.79 0.28 10.88
C ARG A 44 -10.01 1.11 10.48
N ARG A 45 -10.06 2.38 10.89
CA ARG A 45 -11.22 3.26 10.69
C ARG A 45 -11.09 4.16 9.47
N CYS A 46 -10.00 4.90 9.37
CA CYS A 46 -9.77 5.82 8.23
C CYS A 46 -8.92 5.18 7.12
N TYR A 47 -8.45 3.94 7.28
CA TYR A 47 -7.56 3.23 6.34
C TYR A 47 -6.28 3.98 5.95
N LYS A 48 -5.95 5.05 6.68
CA LYS A 48 -4.78 5.88 6.46
C LYS A 48 -3.52 5.10 6.85
N LEU A 49 -2.48 5.24 6.03
CA LEU A 49 -1.14 4.74 6.30
C LEU A 49 -0.37 5.75 7.15
N ILE A 50 0.27 5.24 8.20
CA ILE A 50 1.02 6.01 9.18
C ILE A 50 2.39 5.35 9.34
N GLU A 51 3.42 6.17 9.37
CA GLU A 51 4.81 5.76 9.55
C GLU A 51 5.19 5.89 11.03
N GLY A 52 5.37 4.76 11.73
CA GLY A 52 5.62 4.74 13.17
C GLY A 52 4.37 5.07 14.02
N ARG A 53 4.32 4.57 15.25
CA ARG A 53 3.17 4.80 16.16
C ARG A 53 3.05 6.26 16.59
N GLU A 54 4.18 6.95 16.66
CA GLU A 54 4.33 8.35 17.07
C GLU A 54 3.75 9.36 16.07
N ASN A 55 3.67 9.02 14.78
CA ASN A 55 3.06 9.90 13.76
C ASN A 55 1.56 9.65 13.57
N HIS A 56 0.92 8.89 14.46
CA HIS A 56 -0.52 8.77 14.43
C HIS A 56 -1.14 10.15 14.70
N VAL A 57 -1.89 10.68 13.75
CA VAL A 57 -2.63 11.94 13.92
C VAL A 57 -4.12 11.60 13.92
N ARG A 58 -4.89 12.28 14.78
CA ARG A 58 -6.34 12.12 14.86
C ARG A 58 -6.97 12.29 13.47
N CYS A 59 -7.44 11.20 12.90
CA CYS A 59 -8.22 11.22 11.66
C CYS A 59 -9.50 12.03 11.89
N LYS A 60 -9.87 12.91 10.93
CA LYS A 60 -11.01 13.83 11.05
C LYS A 60 -12.35 13.12 11.36
N ASP A 61 -12.48 11.86 10.94
CA ASP A 61 -13.69 11.04 11.12
C ASP A 61 -13.57 9.93 12.19
N CYS A 62 -12.45 9.85 12.91
CA CYS A 62 -12.29 8.83 13.96
C CYS A 62 -12.77 9.35 15.33
N LYS A 63 -13.80 8.71 15.90
CA LYS A 63 -14.33 9.00 17.24
C LYS A 63 -13.36 8.65 18.37
N THR A 64 -12.49 7.67 18.14
CA THR A 64 -11.48 7.20 19.09
C THR A 64 -10.11 7.37 18.45
N TYR A 65 -9.13 7.77 19.26
CA TYR A 65 -7.75 7.97 18.84
C TYR A 65 -6.87 7.21 19.83
N GLY A 66 -6.14 6.22 19.33
CA GLY A 66 -5.27 5.39 20.16
C GLY A 66 -4.53 4.35 19.33
N ASN A 67 -3.45 3.83 19.90
CA ASN A 67 -2.61 2.80 19.27
C ASN A 67 -3.36 1.47 19.04
N ASP A 68 -4.51 1.27 19.68
CA ASP A 68 -5.37 0.08 19.52
C ASP A 68 -5.98 -0.05 18.11
N GLU A 69 -6.11 1.05 17.38
CA GLU A 69 -6.70 1.05 16.04
C GLU A 69 -5.66 0.87 14.92
N LEU A 70 -4.38 0.83 15.27
CA LEU A 70 -3.26 0.71 14.34
C LEU A 70 -2.96 -0.77 14.08
N MET A 71 -3.20 -1.24 12.85
CA MET A 71 -2.73 -2.55 12.41
C MET A 71 -1.40 -2.40 11.69
N PRO A 72 -0.32 -3.08 12.11
CA PRO A 72 0.91 -3.11 11.33
C PRO A 72 0.63 -3.72 9.96
N ILE A 73 1.12 -3.07 8.90
CA ILE A 73 1.04 -3.59 7.52
C ILE A 73 2.04 -4.72 7.32
N ASN A 74 3.10 -4.73 8.12
CA ASN A 74 4.15 -5.73 8.09
C ASN A 74 4.34 -6.30 9.49
N ALA A 75 3.76 -7.47 9.73
CA ALA A 75 4.30 -8.38 10.70
C ALA A 75 5.15 -9.38 9.91
N GLU A 76 6.41 -9.53 10.32
CA GLU A 76 7.30 -10.65 9.99
C GLU A 76 8.10 -10.57 8.68
N GLY A 77 9.19 -9.79 8.76
CA GLY A 77 10.49 -10.27 8.27
C GLY A 77 11.40 -10.48 9.48
N LYS A 78 11.48 -11.72 10.00
CA LYS A 78 12.60 -12.17 10.82
C LYS A 78 13.60 -12.87 9.91
#